data_AF-A0A951XDW8-F1
#
_entry.id   AF-A0A951XDW8-F1
#
_cell.length_a   1.000
_cell.length_b   1.000
_cell.length_c   1.000
_cell.angle_alpha   90.00
_cell.angle_beta   90.00
_cell.angle_gamma   90.00
#
_symmetry.space_group_name_H-M   'P 1'
#
loop_
_entity.id
_entity.type
_entity.pdbx_description
1 polymer ?
#
loop_
_entity_poly.entity_id
_entity_poly.type
_entity_poly.pdbx_seq_one_letter_code
_entity_poly.pdbx_strand_id
1 'polypeptide(L)' 'MSTRSSSRFWYLVFVCFIAALGGFLFGFDTAVISGVVGFVKGEFSMSAAREGWFVSSALLGCIIGGAIAG' A
#
# COMPACT_ATOMS: atom_id res chain seq x y z
N MET A 1 -33.62 -15.29 20.46
CA MET A 1 -32.40 -14.51 20.80
C MET A 1 -31.19 -14.89 19.91
N SER A 2 -31.37 -15.28 18.63
CA SER A 2 -30.27 -15.82 17.77
C SER A 2 -30.05 -15.12 16.41
N THR A 3 -30.97 -14.27 15.95
CA THR A 3 -30.91 -13.66 14.60
C THR A 3 -29.91 -12.50 14.44
N ARG A 4 -29.34 -11.97 15.53
CA ARG A 4 -28.32 -10.89 15.49
C ARG A 4 -26.89 -11.38 15.22
N SER A 5 -26.61 -12.69 15.29
CA SER A 5 -25.23 -13.20 15.17
C SER A 5 -24.75 -13.27 13.72
N SER A 6 -25.54 -13.85 12.80
CA SER A 6 -25.17 -13.97 11.38
C SER A 6 -24.94 -12.64 10.68
N SER A 7 -25.74 -11.60 10.98
CA SER A 7 -25.59 -10.27 10.37
C SER A 7 -24.33 -9.55 10.85
N ARG A 8 -23.92 -9.73 12.12
CA ARG A 8 -22.66 -9.19 12.64
C ARG A 8 -21.45 -9.91 12.07
N PHE A 9 -21.54 -11.24 11.92
CA PHE A 9 -20.48 -12.02 11.29
C PHE A 9 -20.23 -11.55 9.85
N TRP A 10 -21.29 -11.36 9.06
CA TRP A 10 -21.15 -10.88 7.68
C TRP A 10 -20.58 -9.45 7.60
N TYR A 11 -20.99 -8.58 8.52
CA TYR A 11 -20.41 -7.23 8.64
C TYR A 11 -18.91 -7.27 8.94
N LEU A 12 -18.48 -8.08 9.91
CA LEU A 12 -17.06 -8.21 10.25
C LEU A 12 -16.22 -8.78 9.10
N VAL A 13 -16.75 -9.80 8.40
CA VAL A 13 -16.10 -10.36 7.21
C VAL A 13 -15.91 -9.28 6.14
N PHE A 14 -16.93 -8.45 5.90
CA PHE A 14 -16.87 -7.37 4.92
C PHE A 14 -15.84 -6.29 5.30
N VAL A 15 -15.82 -5.87 6.57
CA VAL A 15 -14.85 -4.89 7.07
C VAL A 15 -13.42 -5.43 7.01
N CYS A 16 -13.20 -6.67 7.44
CA CYS A 16 -11.89 -7.33 7.33
C CYS A 16 -11.46 -7.47 5.87
N PHE A 17 -12.39 -7.76 4.95
CA PHE A 17 -12.10 -7.86 3.53
C PHE A 17 -11.64 -6.51 2.96
N ILE A 18 -12.35 -5.41 3.25
CA ILE A 18 -11.93 -4.07 2.82
C ILE A 18 -10.58 -3.68 3.43
N ALA A 19 -10.37 -3.95 4.73
CA ALA A 19 -9.10 -3.67 5.39
C ALA A 19 -7.94 -4.47 4.75
N ALA A 20 -8.17 -5.74 4.43
CA ALA A 20 -7.20 -6.59 3.74
C ALA A 20 -6.92 -6.09 2.31
N LEU A 21 -7.95 -5.64 1.58
CA LEU A 21 -7.77 -5.04 0.25
C LEU A 21 -6.96 -3.74 0.32
N GLY A 22 -7.15 -2.92 1.35
CA GLY A 22 -6.32 -1.73 1.58
C GLY A 22 -4.84 -2.07 1.77
N GLY A 23 -4.54 -3.06 2.62
CA GLY A 23 -3.17 -3.56 2.80
C GLY A 23 -2.58 -4.22 1.56
N PHE A 24 -3.41 -4.94 0.79
CA PHE A 24 -3.02 -5.56 -0.47
C PHE A 24 -2.65 -4.52 -1.53
N LEU A 25 -3.46 -3.46 -1.70
CA LEU A 25 -3.21 -2.40 -2.68
C LEU A 25 -1.92 -1.62 -2.34
N PHE A 26 -1.70 -1.32 -1.07
CA PHE A 26 -0.47 -0.69 -0.58
C PHE A 26 0.78 -1.55 -0.84
N GLY A 27 0.68 -2.86 -0.56
CA GLY A 27 1.76 -3.81 -0.84
C GLY A 27 2.05 -3.96 -2.34
N PHE A 28 1.00 -3.92 -3.18
CA PHE A 28 1.13 -3.99 -4.64
C PHE A 28 1.93 -2.80 -5.20
N ASP A 29 1.62 -1.57 -4.79
CA ASP A 29 2.37 -0.38 -5.21
C ASP A 29 3.86 -0.48 -4.85
N THR A 30 4.16 -0.95 -3.63
CA THR A 30 5.54 -1.15 -3.16
C THR A 30 6.27 -2.23 -3.99
N ALA A 31 5.58 -3.32 -4.33
CA ALA A 31 6.13 -4.41 -5.13
C ALA A 31 6.42 -3.96 -6.57
N VAL A 32 5.53 -3.19 -7.19
CA VAL A 32 5.72 -2.64 -8.53
C VAL A 32 6.92 -1.70 -8.55
N ILE A 33 7.00 -0.75 -7.62
CA ILE A 33 8.14 0.19 -7.50
C ILE A 33 9.47 -0.56 -7.39
N SER A 34 9.55 -1.56 -6.50
CA SER A 34 10.74 -2.39 -6.35
C SER A 34 11.09 -3.18 -7.61
N GLY A 35 10.09 -3.59 -8.40
CA GLY A 35 10.28 -4.31 -9.66
C GLY A 35 10.82 -3.43 -10.78
N VAL A 36 10.39 -2.16 -10.86
CA VAL A 36 10.83 -1.25 -11.93
C VAL A 36 12.13 -0.50 -11.61
N VAL A 37 12.50 -0.33 -10.34
CA VAL A 37 13.67 0.49 -9.95
C VAL A 37 14.98 0.02 -10.60
N GLY A 38 15.15 -1.29 -10.79
CA GLY A 38 16.33 -1.87 -11.45
C GLY A 38 16.41 -1.53 -12.94
N PHE A 39 15.27 -1.53 -13.63
CA PHE A 39 15.18 -1.15 -15.05
C PHE A 39 15.42 0.35 -15.24
N VAL A 40 14.78 1.18 -14.41
CA VAL A 40 14.94 2.65 -14.45
C VAL A 40 16.37 3.07 -14.16
N LYS A 41 17.07 2.36 -13.27
CA LYS A 41 18.50 2.56 -13.01
C LYS A 41 19.37 2.37 -14.25
N GLY A 42 19.11 1.30 -15.01
CA GLY A 42 19.85 0.97 -16.23
C GLY A 42 19.61 1.99 -17.35
N GLU A 43 18.36 2.38 -17.57
CA GLU A 43 17.97 3.31 -18.64
C GLU A 43 18.38 4.76 -18.36
N PHE A 44 18.27 5.23 -17.12
CA PHE A 44 18.51 6.64 -16.78
C PHE A 44 19.88 6.95 -16.16
N SER A 45 20.79 5.97 -16.08
CA SER A 45 22.10 6.10 -15.40
C SER A 45 21.94 6.83 -14.06
N MET A 46 20.99 6.38 -13.25
CA MET A 46 20.59 7.05 -12.02
C MET A 46 21.66 6.85 -10.94
N SER A 47 22.18 7.97 -10.40
CA SER A 47 23.00 7.95 -9.19
C SER A 47 22.18 7.45 -8.00
N ALA A 48 22.81 6.79 -7.03
CA ALA A 48 22.17 6.24 -5.83
C ALA A 48 21.29 7.27 -5.09
N ALA A 49 21.66 8.55 -5.12
CA ALA A 49 20.87 9.62 -4.52
C ALA A 49 19.50 9.84 -5.22
N ARG A 50 19.43 9.69 -6.54
CA ARG A 50 18.19 9.88 -7.31
C ARG A 50 17.25 8.68 -7.17
N GLU A 51 17.81 7.47 -7.10
CA GLU A 51 17.04 6.26 -6.75
C GLU A 51 16.44 6.39 -5.35
N GLY A 52 17.25 6.81 -4.36
CA GLY A 52 16.78 7.04 -3.00
C GLY A 52 15.63 8.05 -2.95
N TRP A 53 15.74 9.15 -3.71
CA TRP A 53 14.67 10.15 -3.83
C TRP A 53 13.38 9.57 -4.46
N PHE A 54 13.52 8.76 -5.50
CA PHE A 54 12.41 8.09 -6.17
C PHE A 54 11.63 7.20 -5.19
N VAL A 55 12.32 6.32 -4.47
CA VAL A 55 11.69 5.40 -3.49
C VAL A 55 11.16 6.17 -2.27
N SER A 56 11.89 7.16 -1.76
CA SER A 56 11.47 7.92 -0.57
C SER A 56 10.22 8.77 -0.79
N SER A 57 9.98 9.22 -2.03
CA SER A 57 8.79 10.03 -2.36
C SER A 57 7.48 9.24 -2.15
N ALA A 58 7.47 7.96 -2.52
CA ALA A 58 6.36 7.05 -2.28
C ALA A 58 6.11 6.84 -0.78
N LEU A 59 7.19 6.62 -0.01
CA LEU A 59 7.10 6.48 1.46
C LEU A 59 6.58 7.75 2.13
N LEU A 60 7.04 8.92 1.70
CA LEU A 60 6.59 10.23 2.20
C LEU A 60 5.09 10.42 1.97
N GLY A 61 4.61 10.12 0.76
CA GLY A 61 3.19 10.16 0.43
C GLY A 61 2.36 9.23 1.32
N CYS A 62 2.89 8.06 1.67
CA CYS A 62 2.21 7.10 2.54
C CYS A 62 2.17 7.55 4.00
N ILE A 63 3.23 8.17 4.51
CA ILE A 63 3.25 8.77 5.85
C ILE A 63 2.20 9.88 5.95
N ILE A 64 2.15 10.76 4.95
CA ILE A 64 1.18 11.85 4.88
C ILE A 64 -0.24 11.27 4.78
N GLY A 65 -0.48 10.34 3.85
CA GLY A 65 -1.78 9.70 3.68
C GLY A 65 -2.27 9.00 4.94
N GLY A 66 -1.40 8.25 5.63
CA GLY A 66 -1.71 7.59 6.89
C GLY A 66 -1.99 8.56 8.04
N ALA A 67 -1.31 9.72 8.06
CA ALA A 67 -1.55 10.76 9.05
C ALA A 67 -2.91 11.46 8.86
N ILE A 68 -3.40 11.58 7.62
CA ILE A 68 -4.68 12.25 7.32
C ILE A 68 -5.87 11.26 7.36
N ALA A 69 -5.63 9.97 7.09
CA ALA A 69 -6.67 8.93 7.04
C ALA A 69 -7.22 8.50 8.42
N GLY A 70 -6.69 9.08 9.51
CA GLY A 70 -7.18 8.90 10.87
C GLY A 70 -8.59 9.45 11.09
#